data_AF-A0AAD8JBN8-F1
#
_entry.id   AF-A0AAD8JBN8-F1
#
_cell.length_a   1.000
_cell.length_b   1.000
_cell.length_c   1.000
_cell.angle_alpha   90.00
_cell.angle_beta   90.00
_cell.angle_gamma   90.00
#
_symmetry.space_group_name_H-M   'P 1'
#
loop_
_entity.id
_entity.type
_entity.pdbx_description
1 polymer ?
#
loop_
_entity_poly.entity_id
_entity_poly.type
_entity_poly.pdbx_seq_one_letter_code
_entity_poly.pdbx_strand_id
1 'polypeptide(L)'
;MKENRVFDILDPRIAKEGKREEITTFANIAYRCLNLNGRKRPTMKQVAAELEAMNLSNRLPNAEEYYEEIDYPVNQLNGLWDLTSTSLTSSTSYSVKVDIEPLIRKY
;
A
#
# COMPACT_ATOMS: atom_id res chain seq x y z
N MET A 1 9.44 18.91 -1.83
CA MET A 1 8.46 19.46 -2.79
C MET A 1 8.23 20.92 -2.46
N LYS A 2 8.48 21.84 -3.40
CA LYS A 2 8.13 23.25 -3.20
C LYS A 2 6.68 23.47 -3.66
N GLU A 3 5.93 24.26 -2.91
CA GLU A 3 4.70 24.93 -3.36
C GLU A 3 3.50 24.04 -3.75
N ASN A 4 3.36 22.81 -3.22
CA ASN A 4 2.22 21.91 -3.52
C ASN A 4 1.97 21.65 -5.02
N ARG A 5 2.97 21.86 -5.88
CA ARG A 5 2.88 21.71 -7.34
C ARG A 5 2.78 20.25 -7.82
N VAL A 6 2.54 19.32 -6.89
CA VAL A 6 2.30 17.92 -7.20
C VAL A 6 1.09 17.80 -8.12
N PHE A 7 0.03 18.55 -7.85
CA PHE A 7 -1.21 18.49 -8.64
C PHE A 7 -1.07 19.01 -10.07
N ASP A 8 -0.03 19.82 -10.35
CA ASP A 8 0.27 20.32 -11.70
C ASP A 8 0.84 19.22 -12.62
N ILE A 9 1.40 18.15 -12.04
CA ILE A 9 2.12 17.09 -12.77
C ILE A 9 1.43 15.74 -12.71
N LEU A 10 0.29 15.64 -12.03
CA LEU A 10 -0.47 14.38 -11.93
C LEU A 10 -1.12 14.02 -13.26
N ASP A 11 -1.23 12.71 -13.52
CA ASP A 11 -2.14 12.22 -14.55
C ASP A 11 -3.56 12.76 -14.26
N PRO A 12 -4.27 13.33 -15.26
CA PRO A 12 -5.59 13.91 -15.06
C PRO A 12 -6.61 12.96 -14.40
N ARG A 13 -6.48 11.64 -14.62
CA ARG A 13 -7.35 10.64 -13.99
C ARG A 13 -7.08 10.55 -12.49
N ILE A 14 -5.79 10.53 -12.10
CA ILE A 14 -5.39 10.51 -10.69
C ILE A 14 -5.78 11.81 -10.00
N ALA A 15 -5.63 12.96 -10.67
CA ALA A 15 -6.03 14.26 -10.12
C ALA A 15 -7.54 14.36 -9.88
N LYS A 16 -8.35 13.66 -10.67
CA LYS A 16 -9.82 13.64 -10.55
C LYS A 16 -10.32 12.63 -9.51
N GLU A 17 -9.70 11.46 -9.44
CA GLU A 17 -10.21 10.31 -8.67
C GLU A 17 -9.52 10.14 -7.30
N GLY A 18 -8.27 10.57 -7.17
CA GLY A 18 -7.47 10.35 -5.97
C GLY A 18 -7.77 11.37 -4.86
N LYS A 19 -7.77 10.91 -3.60
CA LYS A 19 -7.89 11.80 -2.44
C LYS A 19 -6.64 12.66 -2.29
N ARG A 20 -6.83 13.94 -1.98
CA ARG A 20 -5.77 14.94 -1.95
C ARG A 20 -4.70 14.60 -0.92
N GLU A 21 -5.11 14.06 0.22
CA GLU A 21 -4.28 13.64 1.34
C GLU A 21 -3.42 12.43 0.97
N GLU A 22 -4.05 11.40 0.37
CA GLU A 22 -3.35 10.19 -0.10
C GLU A 22 -2.31 10.53 -1.16
N ILE A 23 -2.67 11.34 -2.14
CA ILE A 23 -1.76 11.83 -3.18
C ILE A 23 -0.58 12.56 -2.57
N THR A 24 -0.83 13.44 -1.59
CA THR A 24 0.22 14.23 -0.94
C THR A 24 1.18 13.34 -0.16
N THR A 25 0.65 12.36 0.58
CA THR A 25 1.45 11.40 1.33
C THR A 25 2.29 10.54 0.40
N PHE A 26 1.69 9.98 -0.66
CA PHE A 26 2.42 9.21 -1.67
C PHE A 26 3.53 10.03 -2.34
N ALA A 27 3.23 11.28 -2.71
CA ALA A 27 4.19 12.17 -3.33
C ALA A 27 5.37 12.48 -2.40
N ASN A 28 5.16 12.58 -1.08
CA ASN A 28 6.23 12.72 -0.10
C ASN A 28 7.14 11.49 -0.05
N ILE A 29 6.58 10.29 -0.09
CA ILE A 29 7.35 9.03 -0.17
C ILE A 29 8.20 9.03 -1.43
N ALA A 30 7.59 9.26 -2.60
CA ALA A 30 8.27 9.30 -3.89
C ALA A 30 9.38 10.36 -3.92
N TYR A 31 9.12 11.56 -3.39
CA TYR A 31 10.11 12.64 -3.32
C TYR A 31 11.34 12.25 -2.49
N ARG A 32 11.16 11.53 -1.38
CA ARG A 32 12.28 11.01 -0.56
C ARG A 32 13.06 9.92 -1.29
N CYS A 33 12.39 9.06 -2.05
CA CYS A 33 13.04 8.04 -2.89
C CYS A 33 13.94 8.65 -3.98
N LEU A 34 13.56 9.81 -4.50
CA LEU A 34 14.29 10.54 -5.56
C LEU A 34 15.42 11.44 -5.02
N ASN A 35 15.80 11.32 -3.75
CA ASN A 35 16.88 12.13 -3.18
C ASN A 35 18.19 11.94 -3.96
N LEU A 36 18.81 13.05 -4.38
CA LEU A 36 20.10 13.03 -5.09
C LEU A 36 21.21 12.40 -4.24
N ASN A 37 21.14 12.56 -2.92
CA ASN A 37 22.01 11.83 -2.01
C ASN A 37 21.41 10.45 -1.71
N GLY A 38 22.01 9.41 -2.28
CA GLY A 38 21.59 8.01 -2.11
C GLY A 38 21.51 7.56 -0.65
N ARG A 39 22.36 8.08 0.24
CA ARG A 39 22.35 7.74 1.68
C ARG A 39 21.15 8.32 2.41
N LYS A 40 20.47 9.32 1.84
CA LYS A 40 19.25 9.93 2.38
C LYS A 40 17.97 9.31 1.79
N ARG A 41 18.10 8.40 0.82
CA ARG A 41 16.93 7.67 0.29
C ARG A 41 16.44 6.70 1.37
N PRO A 42 15.11 6.53 1.52
CA PRO A 42 14.58 5.49 2.37
C PRO A 42 14.96 4.11 1.82
N THR A 43 15.05 3.14 2.71
CA THR A 43 15.16 1.73 2.34
C THR A 43 13.82 1.22 1.79
N MET A 44 13.84 0.20 0.93
CA MET A 44 12.58 -0.40 0.44
C MET A 44 11.69 -0.95 1.57
N LYS A 45 12.28 -1.40 2.68
CA LYS A 45 11.52 -1.80 3.88
C LYS A 45 10.72 -0.63 4.45
N GLN A 46 11.32 0.55 4.55
CA GLN A 46 10.63 1.75 5.02
C GLN A 46 9.55 2.19 4.03
N VAL A 47 9.85 2.17 2.73
CA VAL A 47 8.88 2.51 1.68
C VAL A 47 7.67 1.57 1.73
N ALA A 48 7.90 0.26 1.84
CA ALA A 48 6.82 -0.73 1.94
C ALA A 48 5.94 -0.49 3.17
N ALA A 49 6.55 -0.31 4.35
CA ALA A 49 5.83 -0.03 5.59
C ALA A 49 4.99 1.27 5.51
N GLU A 50 5.54 2.34 4.92
CA GLU A 50 4.80 3.60 4.74
C GLU A 50 3.60 3.43 3.78
N LEU A 51 3.75 2.66 2.71
CA LEU A 51 2.65 2.37 1.77
C LEU A 51 1.57 1.45 2.38
N GLU A 52 1.96 0.46 3.18
CA GLU A 52 1.03 -0.39 3.91
C GLU A 52 0.20 0.42 4.90
N ALA A 53 0.84 1.33 5.64
CA ALA A 53 0.15 2.21 6.57
C ALA A 53 -0.89 3.11 5.87
N MET A 54 -0.58 3.63 4.68
CA MET A 54 -1.54 4.39 3.87
C MET A 54 -2.76 3.55 3.46
N ASN A 55 -2.55 2.29 3.10
CA ASN A 55 -3.64 1.38 2.72
C ASN A 55 -4.53 1.04 3.93
N LEU A 56 -3.93 0.79 5.09
CA LEU A 56 -4.67 0.51 6.33
C LEU A 56 -5.50 1.70 6.80
N SER A 57 -4.95 2.91 6.74
CA SER A 57 -5.66 4.17 7.03
C SER A 57 -6.92 4.34 6.17
N ASN A 58 -6.88 3.92 4.91
CA ASN A 58 -8.03 3.97 4.02
C ASN A 58 -9.11 2.93 4.36
N ARG A 59 -8.72 1.81 4.97
CA ARG A 59 -9.65 0.72 5.33
C ARG A 59 -10.27 0.90 6.71
N LEU A 60 -9.56 1.53 7.65
CA LEU A 60 -9.99 1.69 9.05
C LEU A 60 -9.88 3.17 9.48
N PRO A 61 -10.92 3.99 9.25
CA PRO A 61 -10.86 5.42 9.53
C PRO A 61 -10.84 5.78 11.04
N ASN A 62 -10.96 4.82 11.96
CA ASN A 62 -11.13 5.07 13.40
C ASN A 62 -10.12 4.31 14.31
N ALA A 63 -8.91 4.02 13.82
CA ALA A 63 -7.85 3.43 14.64
C ALA A 63 -7.10 4.51 15.44
N GLU A 64 -7.82 5.30 16.23
CA GLU A 64 -7.23 6.11 17.29
C GLU A 64 -7.04 5.19 18.51
N GLU A 65 -5.79 5.09 18.98
CA GLU A 65 -5.36 4.50 20.25
C GLU A 65 -5.36 2.95 20.37
N TYR A 66 -4.20 2.32 20.09
CA TYR A 66 -3.58 1.32 20.99
C TYR A 66 -2.18 0.94 20.47
N TYR A 67 -1.12 1.53 21.04
CA TYR A 67 0.21 0.92 21.05
C TYR A 67 0.34 0.17 22.37
N GLU A 68 -0.09 -1.07 22.41
CA GLU A 68 0.53 -2.02 23.33
C GLU A 68 1.45 -2.91 22.50
N GLU A 69 2.67 -3.06 22.98
CA GLU A 69 3.69 -3.95 22.42
C GLU A 69 3.19 -5.38 22.58
N ILE A 70 2.47 -5.90 21.57
CA ILE A 70 1.98 -7.27 21.64
C ILE A 70 3.02 -8.20 21.01
N ASP A 71 3.72 -8.94 21.87
CA ASP A 71 4.54 -10.09 21.50
C ASP A 71 3.63 -11.21 20.96
N TYR A 72 3.36 -11.20 19.65
CA TYR A 72 2.62 -12.25 18.98
C TYR A 72 3.58 -13.21 18.26
N PRO A 73 3.41 -14.53 18.43
CA PRO A 73 4.29 -15.50 17.82
C PRO A 73 4.15 -15.46 16.30
N VAL A 74 5.30 -15.47 15.61
CA VAL A 74 5.52 -15.26 14.16
C VAL A 74 4.57 -16.07 13.25
N ASN A 75 4.04 -17.17 13.75
CA ASN A 75 3.14 -18.07 13.04
C ASN A 75 1.67 -17.59 12.97
N GLN A 76 1.25 -16.61 13.78
CA GLN A 76 -0.10 -16.01 13.67
C GLN A 76 -0.16 -14.76 12.78
N LEU A 77 0.95 -14.09 12.49
CA LEU A 77 0.98 -12.93 11.59
C LEU A 77 0.79 -13.30 10.11
N ASN A 78 1.10 -14.55 9.75
CA ASN A 78 0.95 -15.04 8.39
C ASN A 78 -0.52 -15.22 7.94
N GLY A 79 -1.52 -15.09 8.82
CA GLY A 79 -2.95 -15.20 8.46
C GLY A 79 -3.73 -13.89 8.52
N LEU A 80 -3.16 -12.83 9.10
CA LEU A 80 -3.87 -11.57 9.35
C LEU A 80 -3.98 -10.69 8.09
N TRP A 81 -3.05 -10.81 7.14
CA TRP A 81 -3.08 -10.09 5.86
C TRP A 81 -4.14 -10.63 4.89
N ASP A 82 -4.57 -11.89 5.05
CA ASP A 82 -5.64 -12.52 4.24
C ASP A 82 -7.05 -12.17 4.76
N LEU A 83 -7.22 -12.12 6.09
CA LEU A 83 -8.54 -11.90 6.71
C LEU A 83 -9.04 -10.45 6.56
N THR A 84 -8.15 -9.46 6.54
CA THR A 84 -8.54 -8.04 6.33
C THR A 84 -8.91 -7.72 4.88
N SER A 85 -8.72 -8.66 3.95
CA SER A 85 -9.18 -8.53 2.56
C SER A 85 -10.60 -9.02 2.34
N THR A 86 -11.22 -9.70 3.31
CA THR A 86 -12.46 -10.46 3.08
C THR A 86 -13.71 -9.87 3.75
N SER A 87 -13.60 -9.02 4.78
CA SER A 87 -14.77 -8.61 5.58
C SER A 87 -15.66 -7.49 5.02
N LEU A 88 -15.61 -7.17 3.71
CA LEU A 88 -16.54 -6.22 3.08
C LEU A 88 -17.22 -6.70 1.78
N THR A 89 -17.33 -8.01 1.53
CA THR A 89 -18.33 -8.51 0.57
C THR A 89 -19.20 -9.59 1.21
N SER A 90 -20.42 -9.19 1.53
CA SER A 90 -21.55 -10.10 1.71
C SER A 90 -21.60 -11.10 0.54
N SER A 91 -21.47 -12.38 0.88
CA SER A 91 -21.91 -13.57 0.15
C SER A 91 -22.08 -13.46 -1.38
N THR A 92 -21.03 -13.72 -2.17
CA THR A 92 -21.14 -14.46 -3.45
C THR A 92 -19.78 -15.04 -3.82
N SER A 93 -19.66 -16.35 -3.87
CA SER A 93 -18.44 -17.07 -4.27
C SER A 93 -18.18 -16.95 -5.78
N TYR A 94 -17.41 -15.95 -6.19
CA TYR A 94 -16.82 -15.94 -7.54
C TYR A 94 -15.45 -16.64 -7.49
N SER A 95 -15.43 -17.90 -7.92
CA SER A 95 -14.20 -18.63 -8.19
C SER A 95 -13.53 -18.02 -9.42
N VAL A 96 -12.46 -17.25 -9.24
CA VAL A 96 -11.61 -16.83 -10.34
C VAL A 96 -10.77 -18.04 -10.76
N LYS A 97 -11.16 -18.70 -11.85
CA LYS A 97 -10.31 -19.71 -12.48
C LYS A 97 -9.18 -18.98 -13.21
N VAL A 98 -7.98 -19.04 -12.65
CA VAL A 98 -6.76 -18.66 -13.36
C VAL A 98 -6.21 -19.91 -14.02
N ASP A 99 -6.36 -20.03 -15.34
CA ASP A 99 -5.72 -21.08 -16.12
C ASP A 99 -4.20 -20.80 -16.15
N ILE A 100 -3.47 -21.44 -15.24
CA ILE A 100 -2.01 -21.48 -15.28
C ILE A 100 -1.63 -22.64 -16.19
N GLU A 101 -1.51 -22.37 -17.49
CA GLU A 101 -0.94 -23.30 -18.44
C GLU A 101 0.59 -23.30 -18.27
N PRO A 102 1.24 -24.44 -17.92
CA PRO A 102 2.67 -24.46 -17.71
C PRO A 102 3.40 -24.47 -19.06
N LEU A 103 4.22 -23.44 -19.31
CA LEU A 103 5.13 -23.42 -20.46
C LEU A 103 6.27 -24.43 -20.24
N ILE A 104 6.04 -25.68 -20.60
CA ILE A 104 7.12 -26.68 -20.73
C ILE A 104 7.96 -26.30 -21.95
N ARG A 105 9.17 -25.76 -21.68
CA ARG A 105 10.19 -25.51 -22.69
C ARG A 105 10.70 -26.86 -23.21
N LYS A 106 10.22 -27.29 -24.38
CA LYS A 106 10.79 -28.44 -25.11
C LYS A 106 12.08 -28.00 -25.82
N TYR A 107 13.20 -28.62 -25.44
CA TYR A 107 14.33 -28.87 -26.34
C TYR A 107 14.55 -30.37 -26.37
#